data_AF-A0A484LYZ3-F1
#
_entry.id   AF-A0A484LYZ3-F1
#
_cell.length_a   1.000
_cell.length_b   1.000
_cell.length_c   1.000
_cell.angle_alpha   90.00
_cell.angle_beta   90.00
_cell.angle_gamma   90.00
#
_symmetry.space_group_name_H-M   'P 1'
#
loop_
_entity.id
_entity.type
_entity.pdbx_description
1 polymer ?
#
loop_
_entity_poly.entity_id
_entity_poly.type
_entity_poly.pdbx_seq_one_letter_code
_entity_poly.pdbx_strand_id
1 'polypeptide(L)'
;MSSFKYPDITRAEIVGYLALFGFDIPIGEHDLLNPARELVENLYTFLLGYLDLLQEDDGQAAFGALQVFDNPELHASAIPMMNFYQKVRGLLGAIECPERFTLRDLINPDPDRTKLFLGSILNFCMHRKVKMDELTSLADELNAFFEQKEALEEKISQLSAKIAECNESREKETPFVQEEDAKVRGLKQAISGLNNHQLTLKSETKKMKEKAHELDEQISSADFALLESARENAELRSKIVQSPDKLQRALE
;
A
#
# COMPACT_ATOMS: atom_id res chain seq x y z
N MET A 1 -59.03 -7.89 -1.24
CA MET A 1 -58.32 -7.30 -0.09
C MET A 1 -58.21 -8.41 0.96
N SER A 2 -57.06 -9.06 1.09
CA SER A 2 -56.87 -10.06 2.16
C SER A 2 -56.94 -9.31 3.49
N SER A 3 -57.88 -9.64 4.37
CA SER A 3 -57.92 -9.04 5.71
C SER A 3 -56.68 -9.52 6.45
N PHE A 4 -55.69 -8.64 6.64
CA PHE A 4 -54.53 -8.96 7.47
C PHE A 4 -55.05 -9.26 8.88
N LYS A 5 -54.90 -10.51 9.31
CA LYS A 5 -55.13 -10.90 10.69
C LYS A 5 -53.80 -10.85 11.40
N TYR A 6 -53.77 -10.13 12.51
CA TYR A 6 -52.60 -10.10 13.37
C TYR A 6 -52.30 -11.52 13.90
N PRO A 7 -51.03 -11.92 14.02
CA PRO A 7 -50.68 -13.27 14.49
C PRO A 7 -51.26 -13.55 15.87
N ASP A 8 -52.03 -14.64 16.00
CA ASP A 8 -52.52 -15.12 17.30
C ASP A 8 -51.64 -16.27 17.78
N ILE A 9 -50.54 -15.92 18.44
CA ILE A 9 -49.58 -16.87 18.98
C ILE A 9 -50.07 -17.34 20.35
N THR A 10 -50.25 -18.65 20.50
CA THR A 10 -50.71 -19.28 21.75
C THR A 10 -49.65 -19.18 22.85
N ARG A 11 -50.06 -19.35 24.12
CA ARG A 11 -49.13 -19.33 25.26
C ARG A 11 -48.10 -20.47 25.17
N ALA A 12 -48.52 -21.65 24.71
CA ALA A 12 -47.63 -22.77 24.42
C ALA A 12 -46.54 -22.39 23.39
N GLU A 13 -46.91 -21.73 22.30
CA GLU A 13 -45.97 -21.27 21.29
C GLU A 13 -45.04 -20.17 21.82
N ILE A 14 -45.53 -19.23 22.63
CA ILE A 14 -44.70 -18.22 23.31
C ILE A 14 -43.60 -18.90 24.12
N VAL A 15 -43.96 -19.88 24.96
CA VAL A 15 -42.99 -20.65 25.75
C VAL A 15 -41.98 -21.36 24.84
N GLY A 16 -42.46 -22.00 23.77
CA GLY A 16 -41.60 -22.67 22.80
C GLY A 16 -40.61 -21.74 22.10
N TYR A 17 -41.05 -20.55 21.68
CA TYR A 17 -40.18 -19.55 21.04
C TYR A 17 -39.18 -18.95 22.02
N LEU A 18 -39.57 -18.68 23.27
CA LEU A 18 -38.65 -18.20 24.29
C LEU A 18 -37.53 -19.22 24.54
N ALA A 19 -37.85 -20.51 24.64
CA ALA A 19 -36.87 -21.57 24.75
C ALA A 19 -35.95 -21.65 23.51
N LEU A 20 -36.54 -21.54 22.31
CA LEU A 20 -35.78 -21.53 21.05
C LEU A 20 -34.77 -20.38 20.98
N PHE A 21 -35.12 -19.20 21.50
CA PHE A 21 -34.24 -18.04 21.53
C PHE A 21 -33.27 -18.04 22.72
N GLY A 22 -33.34 -19.03 23.62
CA GLY A 22 -32.42 -19.17 24.75
C GLY A 22 -32.80 -18.35 25.98
N PHE A 23 -34.10 -18.20 26.27
CA PHE A 23 -34.53 -17.62 27.54
C PHE A 23 -34.20 -18.57 28.71
N ASP A 24 -33.33 -18.13 29.61
CA ASP A 24 -32.74 -18.99 30.64
C ASP A 24 -33.67 -19.33 31.82
N ILE A 25 -34.77 -18.59 32.00
CA ILE A 25 -35.70 -18.80 33.10
C ILE A 25 -36.74 -19.85 32.69
N PRO A 26 -36.89 -20.96 33.44
CA PRO A 26 -37.96 -21.93 33.19
C PRO A 26 -39.33 -21.26 33.27
N ILE A 27 -40.10 -21.37 32.20
CA ILE A 27 -41.44 -20.77 32.08
C ILE A 27 -42.41 -21.78 31.48
N GLY A 28 -43.62 -21.85 32.01
CA GLY A 28 -44.73 -22.62 31.46
C GLY A 28 -45.94 -21.76 31.13
N GLU A 29 -46.97 -22.36 30.54
CA GLU A 29 -48.19 -21.63 30.17
C GLU A 29 -48.92 -21.02 31.37
N HIS A 30 -48.85 -21.68 32.52
CA HIS A 30 -49.46 -21.20 33.77
C HIS A 30 -48.87 -19.86 34.25
N ASP A 31 -47.57 -19.64 34.04
CA ASP A 31 -46.90 -18.38 34.38
C ASP A 31 -47.39 -17.23 33.50
N LEU A 32 -47.81 -17.53 32.27
CA LEU A 32 -48.41 -16.56 31.34
C LEU A 32 -49.91 -16.34 31.56
N LEU A 33 -50.57 -17.21 32.33
CA LEU A 33 -51.95 -17.03 32.79
C LEU A 33 -52.03 -16.14 34.03
N ASN A 34 -50.95 -16.09 34.83
CA ASN A 34 -50.81 -15.17 35.95
C ASN A 34 -49.41 -14.53 35.93
N PRO A 35 -49.16 -13.60 34.98
CA PRO A 35 -47.83 -13.03 34.76
C PRO A 35 -47.38 -12.19 35.96
N ALA A 36 -46.44 -12.73 36.73
CA ALA A 36 -45.75 -11.97 37.77
C ALA A 36 -45.00 -10.79 37.13
N ARG A 37 -45.05 -9.62 37.77
CA ARG A 37 -44.37 -8.41 37.29
C ARG A 37 -42.90 -8.64 36.97
N GLU A 38 -42.17 -9.29 37.88
CA GLU A 38 -40.74 -9.60 37.71
C GLU A 38 -40.50 -10.48 36.49
N LEU A 39 -41.35 -11.48 36.24
CA LEU A 39 -41.27 -12.32 35.05
C LEU A 39 -41.45 -11.50 33.76
N VAL A 40 -42.42 -10.59 33.73
CA VAL A 40 -42.68 -9.73 32.57
C VAL A 40 -41.53 -8.76 32.32
N GLU A 41 -40.94 -8.18 33.36
CA GLU A 41 -39.74 -7.36 33.27
C GLU A 41 -38.56 -8.16 32.69
N ASN A 42 -38.33 -9.40 33.15
CA ASN A 42 -37.30 -10.28 32.63
C ASN A 42 -37.52 -10.66 31.17
N LEU A 43 -38.77 -10.98 30.78
CA LEU A 43 -39.12 -11.34 29.41
C LEU A 43 -38.85 -10.19 28.44
N TYR A 44 -39.30 -8.97 28.76
CA TYR A 44 -39.04 -7.82 27.90
C TYR A 44 -37.56 -7.42 27.88
N THR A 45 -36.85 -7.54 29.01
CA THR A 45 -35.40 -7.32 29.05
C THR A 45 -34.68 -8.29 28.12
N PHE A 46 -35.00 -9.58 28.21
CA PHE A 46 -34.45 -10.59 27.32
C PHE A 46 -34.72 -10.28 25.84
N LEU A 47 -35.96 -9.95 25.49
CA LEU A 47 -36.35 -9.66 24.10
C LEU A 47 -35.68 -8.39 23.56
N LEU A 48 -35.58 -7.34 24.37
CA LEU A 48 -34.84 -6.13 24.00
C LEU A 48 -33.35 -6.43 23.82
N GLY A 49 -32.76 -7.28 24.66
CA GLY A 49 -31.37 -7.72 24.54
C GLY A 49 -31.13 -8.56 23.28
N TYR A 50 -32.01 -9.51 22.98
CA TYR A 50 -31.95 -10.33 21.76
C TYR A 50 -32.01 -9.50 20.47
N LEU A 51 -32.74 -8.38 20.51
CA LEU A 51 -32.86 -7.44 19.40
C LEU A 51 -31.80 -6.32 19.42
N ASP A 52 -30.85 -6.36 20.36
CA ASP A 52 -29.80 -5.37 20.56
C ASP A 52 -30.33 -3.93 20.79
N LEU A 53 -31.50 -3.82 21.42
CA LEU A 53 -32.17 -2.55 21.75
C LEU A 53 -31.87 -2.07 23.18
N LEU A 54 -31.04 -2.79 23.92
CA LEU A 54 -30.64 -2.44 25.29
C LEU A 54 -29.40 -1.54 25.37
N GLN A 55 -28.73 -1.23 24.25
CA GLN A 55 -27.48 -0.46 24.19
C GLN A 55 -27.42 0.71 25.19
N GLU A 56 -26.27 0.82 25.89
CA GLU A 56 -26.00 1.68 27.05
C GLU A 56 -25.88 3.18 26.72
N ASP A 57 -26.43 3.67 25.60
CA ASP A 57 -26.30 5.09 25.21
C ASP A 57 -27.12 6.03 26.14
N ASP A 58 -27.99 5.46 26.97
CA ASP A 58 -28.80 6.19 27.94
C ASP A 58 -28.02 6.60 29.20
N GLY A 59 -26.86 6.01 29.49
CA GLY A 59 -26.10 6.33 30.72
C GLY A 59 -25.68 7.80 30.78
N GLN A 60 -25.24 8.35 29.65
CA GLN A 60 -24.82 9.75 29.54
C GLN A 60 -26.00 10.71 29.36
N ALA A 61 -27.02 10.32 28.58
CA ALA A 61 -28.23 11.13 28.39
C ALA A 61 -29.08 11.24 29.67
N ALA A 62 -29.18 10.15 30.45
CA ALA A 62 -29.89 10.14 31.73
C ALA A 62 -29.19 10.98 32.80
N PHE A 63 -27.85 11.05 32.80
CA PHE A 63 -27.09 11.85 33.76
C PHE A 63 -27.27 13.37 33.54
N GLY A 64 -27.38 13.80 32.28
CA GLY A 64 -27.69 15.19 31.93
C GLY A 64 -29.11 15.61 32.34
N ALA A 65 -30.08 14.70 32.22
CA ALA A 65 -31.47 14.94 32.66
C ALA A 65 -31.61 14.95 34.19
N LEU A 66 -30.82 14.13 34.91
CA LEU A 66 -30.79 14.08 36.37
C LEU A 66 -30.31 15.40 37.00
N GLN A 67 -29.43 16.17 36.34
CA GLN A 67 -28.96 17.48 36.82
C GLN A 67 -30.04 18.57 36.81
N VAL A 68 -31.15 18.36 36.09
CA VAL A 68 -32.28 19.31 36.02
C VAL A 68 -33.24 19.16 37.21
N PHE A 69 -33.21 18.01 37.90
CA PHE A 69 -34.08 17.76 39.04
C PHE A 69 -33.44 18.25 40.35
N ASP A 70 -34.19 19.01 41.14
CA ASP A 70 -33.75 19.51 42.45
C ASP A 70 -33.42 18.39 43.45
N ASN A 71 -33.92 17.16 43.22
CA ASN A 71 -33.70 15.98 44.07
C ASN A 71 -33.53 14.69 43.23
N PRO A 72 -32.35 14.46 42.62
CA PRO A 72 -32.11 13.33 41.71
C PRO A 72 -32.32 11.95 42.37
N GLU A 73 -32.05 11.84 43.67
CA GLU A 73 -32.16 10.60 44.45
C GLU A 73 -33.61 10.07 44.54
N LEU A 74 -34.61 10.98 44.54
CA LEU A 74 -36.03 10.58 44.57
C LEU A 74 -36.50 9.98 43.25
N HIS A 75 -35.74 10.15 42.18
CA HIS A 75 -36.06 9.70 40.83
C HIS A 75 -35.19 8.53 40.35
N ALA A 76 -34.27 8.05 41.20
CA ALA A 76 -33.31 7.01 40.88
C ALA A 76 -33.97 5.68 40.43
N SER A 77 -35.17 5.37 40.93
CA SER A 77 -35.93 4.17 40.52
C SER A 77 -36.96 4.44 39.40
N ALA A 78 -37.46 5.67 39.29
CA ALA A 78 -38.50 6.04 38.33
C ALA A 78 -37.95 6.21 36.91
N ILE A 79 -36.74 6.77 36.77
CA ILE A 79 -36.11 7.03 35.48
C ILE A 79 -35.78 5.73 34.73
N PRO A 80 -35.10 4.73 35.32
CA PRO A 80 -34.85 3.45 34.65
C PRO A 80 -36.14 2.75 34.21
N MET A 81 -37.18 2.77 35.06
CA MET A 81 -38.49 2.21 34.73
C MET A 81 -39.15 2.92 33.54
N MET A 82 -39.08 4.26 33.49
CA MET A 82 -39.67 5.01 32.40
C MET A 82 -38.91 4.79 31.08
N ASN A 83 -37.58 4.71 31.13
CA ASN A 83 -36.75 4.38 29.97
C ASN A 83 -37.06 2.98 29.46
N PHE A 84 -37.16 2.00 30.37
CA PHE A 84 -37.54 0.63 30.03
C PHE A 84 -38.93 0.58 29.36
N TYR A 85 -39.92 1.25 29.94
CA TYR A 85 -41.25 1.40 29.35
C TYR A 85 -41.19 2.02 27.95
N GLN A 86 -40.41 3.08 27.76
CA GLN A 86 -40.28 3.74 26.46
C GLN A 86 -39.63 2.83 25.42
N LYS A 87 -38.64 2.02 25.78
CA LYS A 87 -38.02 1.04 24.88
C LYS A 87 -39.01 -0.04 24.43
N VAL A 88 -39.72 -0.66 25.36
CA VAL A 88 -40.73 -1.69 25.03
C VAL A 88 -41.85 -1.10 24.18
N ARG A 89 -42.34 0.10 24.55
CA ARG A 89 -43.37 0.80 23.78
C ARG A 89 -42.88 1.17 22.38
N GLY A 90 -41.64 1.63 22.25
CA GLY A 90 -41.01 1.97 20.98
C GLY A 90 -40.92 0.76 20.07
N LEU A 91 -40.46 -0.37 20.59
CA LEU A 91 -40.41 -1.64 19.87
C LEU A 91 -41.80 -2.08 19.40
N LEU A 92 -42.79 -2.12 20.30
CA LEU A 92 -44.17 -2.49 19.95
C LEU A 92 -44.80 -1.54 18.93
N GLY A 93 -44.45 -0.26 18.97
CA GLY A 93 -44.86 0.72 17.96
C GLY A 93 -44.21 0.49 16.60
N ALA A 94 -42.91 0.15 16.57
CA ALA A 94 -42.17 -0.12 15.34
C ALA A 94 -42.65 -1.39 14.61
N ILE A 95 -43.14 -2.38 15.36
CA ILE A 95 -43.74 -3.59 14.78
C ILE A 95 -45.26 -3.45 14.54
N GLU A 96 -45.80 -2.24 14.69
CA GLU A 96 -47.21 -1.91 14.44
C GLU A 96 -48.20 -2.79 15.24
N CYS A 97 -47.88 -3.07 16.51
CA CYS A 97 -48.77 -3.83 17.39
C CYS A 97 -50.14 -3.12 17.52
N PRO A 98 -51.27 -3.86 17.39
CA PRO A 98 -52.60 -3.26 17.30
C PRO A 98 -53.04 -2.56 18.59
N GLU A 99 -52.54 -3.02 19.74
CA GLU A 99 -52.83 -2.41 21.03
C GLU A 99 -51.69 -1.51 21.52
N ARG A 100 -52.07 -0.44 22.21
CA ARG A 100 -51.10 0.48 22.82
C ARG A 100 -50.55 -0.10 24.11
N PHE A 101 -49.22 -0.18 24.19
CA PHE A 101 -48.50 -0.50 25.42
C PHE A 101 -48.57 0.69 26.39
N THR A 102 -48.86 0.40 27.65
CA THR A 102 -49.02 1.36 28.73
C THR A 102 -48.19 0.96 29.95
N LEU A 103 -47.93 1.89 30.86
CA LEU A 103 -47.16 1.59 32.07
C LEU A 103 -47.83 0.52 32.96
N ARG A 104 -49.16 0.38 32.88
CA ARG A 104 -49.91 -0.66 33.59
C ARG A 104 -49.47 -2.06 33.14
N ASP A 105 -49.09 -2.23 31.88
CA ASP A 105 -48.67 -3.53 31.33
C ASP A 105 -47.34 -4.03 31.92
N LEU A 106 -46.58 -3.12 32.56
CA LEU A 106 -45.40 -3.47 33.35
C LEU A 106 -45.73 -3.61 34.84
N ILE A 107 -46.46 -2.65 35.41
CA ILE A 107 -46.70 -2.59 36.87
C ILE A 107 -47.70 -3.66 37.33
N ASN A 108 -48.74 -3.91 36.54
CA ASN A 108 -49.79 -4.88 36.83
C ASN A 108 -50.19 -5.61 35.53
N PRO A 109 -49.36 -6.57 35.10
CA PRO A 109 -49.52 -7.20 33.79
C PRO A 109 -50.83 -7.98 33.69
N ASP A 110 -51.56 -7.76 32.60
CA ASP A 110 -52.77 -8.49 32.29
C ASP A 110 -52.44 -9.72 31.43
N PRO A 111 -52.99 -10.92 31.72
CA PRO A 111 -52.63 -12.15 31.03
C PRO A 111 -52.83 -12.10 29.51
N ASP A 112 -53.90 -11.48 29.02
CA ASP A 112 -54.23 -11.46 27.59
C ASP A 112 -53.42 -10.39 26.86
N ARG A 113 -53.21 -9.24 27.51
CA ARG A 113 -52.34 -8.18 26.96
C ARG A 113 -50.89 -8.63 26.91
N THR A 114 -50.38 -9.28 27.96
CA THR A 114 -49.02 -9.85 27.97
C THR A 114 -48.84 -10.90 26.87
N LYS A 115 -49.84 -11.79 26.67
CA LYS A 115 -49.84 -12.74 25.55
C LYS A 115 -49.74 -12.01 24.20
N LEU A 116 -50.56 -10.99 23.99
CA LEU A 116 -50.58 -10.21 22.75
C LEU A 116 -49.22 -9.55 22.47
N PHE A 117 -48.65 -8.84 23.45
CA PHE A 117 -47.39 -8.12 23.28
C PHE A 117 -46.19 -9.05 23.09
N LEU A 118 -46.10 -10.12 23.88
CA LEU A 118 -45.03 -11.11 23.71
C LEU A 118 -45.14 -11.83 22.37
N GLY A 119 -46.34 -12.27 21.98
CA GLY A 119 -46.59 -12.87 20.68
C GLY A 119 -46.18 -11.94 19.54
N SER A 120 -46.55 -10.66 19.62
CA SER A 120 -46.15 -9.63 18.65
C SER A 120 -44.63 -9.58 18.44
N ILE A 121 -43.89 -9.44 19.53
CA ILE A 121 -42.43 -9.31 19.50
C ILE A 121 -41.79 -10.61 19.02
N LEU A 122 -42.26 -11.76 19.51
CA LEU A 122 -41.72 -13.06 19.13
C LEU A 122 -41.98 -13.40 17.66
N ASN A 123 -43.14 -13.03 17.12
CA ASN A 123 -43.42 -13.14 15.69
C ASN A 123 -42.39 -12.36 14.87
N PHE A 124 -42.08 -11.13 15.29
CA PHE A 124 -41.05 -10.31 14.67
C PHE A 124 -39.66 -10.96 14.81
N CYS A 125 -39.30 -11.47 16.00
CA CYS A 125 -38.03 -12.18 16.21
C CYS A 125 -37.90 -13.40 15.27
N MET A 126 -38.96 -14.18 15.11
CA MET A 126 -38.98 -15.32 14.18
C MET A 126 -38.79 -14.86 12.73
N HIS A 127 -39.51 -13.82 12.31
CA HIS A 127 -39.35 -13.25 10.97
C HIS A 127 -37.91 -12.76 10.74
N ARG A 128 -37.36 -12.01 11.69
CA ARG A 128 -35.97 -11.53 11.66
C ARG A 128 -35.00 -12.69 11.56
N LYS A 129 -35.17 -13.74 12.37
CA LYS A 129 -34.31 -14.93 12.33
C LYS A 129 -34.29 -15.56 10.94
N VAL A 130 -35.46 -15.84 10.35
CA VAL A 130 -35.54 -16.42 8.99
C VAL A 130 -34.85 -15.51 7.97
N LYS A 131 -35.04 -14.19 8.07
CA LYS A 131 -34.37 -13.24 7.18
C LYS A 131 -32.87 -13.14 7.38
N MET A 132 -32.38 -13.23 8.61
CA MET A 132 -30.94 -13.30 8.89
C MET A 132 -30.33 -14.61 8.39
N ASP A 133 -31.03 -15.73 8.54
CA ASP A 133 -30.60 -17.02 8.03
C ASP A 133 -30.49 -16.99 6.48
N GLU A 134 -31.45 -16.37 5.77
CA GLU A 134 -31.38 -16.13 4.32
C GLU A 134 -30.17 -15.26 3.92
N LEU A 135 -29.83 -14.25 4.73
CA LEU A 135 -28.75 -13.31 4.48
C LEU A 135 -27.37 -13.80 4.95
N THR A 136 -27.28 -14.95 5.61
CA THR A 136 -26.02 -15.46 6.16
C THR A 136 -24.97 -15.66 5.06
N SER A 137 -25.37 -16.20 3.91
CA SER A 137 -24.49 -16.35 2.74
C SER A 137 -23.88 -15.03 2.26
N LEU A 138 -24.68 -13.96 2.22
CA LEU A 138 -24.20 -12.63 1.84
C LEU A 138 -23.25 -12.04 2.90
N ALA A 139 -23.51 -12.31 4.18
CA ALA A 139 -22.63 -11.89 5.27
C ALA A 139 -21.27 -12.61 5.19
N ASP A 140 -21.27 -13.92 4.88
CA ASP A 140 -20.05 -14.71 4.67
C ASP A 140 -19.25 -14.19 3.47
N GLU A 141 -19.92 -13.89 2.35
CA GLU A 141 -19.28 -13.27 1.18
C GLU A 141 -18.66 -11.90 1.53
N LEU A 142 -19.38 -11.06 2.27
CA LEU A 142 -18.90 -9.75 2.69
C LEU A 142 -17.67 -9.86 3.59
N ASN A 143 -17.68 -10.80 4.55
CA ASN A 143 -16.52 -11.08 5.42
C ASN A 143 -15.31 -11.53 4.60
N ALA A 144 -15.51 -12.43 3.63
CA ALA A 144 -14.44 -12.87 2.74
C ALA A 144 -13.85 -11.71 1.91
N PHE A 145 -14.68 -10.76 1.46
CA PHE A 145 -14.19 -9.55 0.80
C PHE A 145 -13.36 -8.67 1.73
N PHE A 146 -13.75 -8.53 3.00
CA PHE A 146 -12.96 -7.78 3.99
C PHE A 146 -11.59 -8.43 4.23
N GLU A 147 -11.54 -9.75 4.40
CA GLU A 147 -10.27 -10.48 4.56
C GLU A 147 -9.37 -10.33 3.32
N GLN A 148 -9.93 -10.43 2.11
CA GLN A 148 -9.18 -10.20 0.87
C GLN A 148 -8.65 -8.78 0.76
N LYS A 149 -9.45 -7.79 1.14
CA LYS A 149 -9.05 -6.38 1.15
C LYS A 149 -7.86 -6.18 2.10
N GLU A 150 -7.94 -6.68 3.32
CA GLU A 150 -6.88 -6.56 4.32
C GLU A 150 -5.57 -7.21 3.83
N ALA A 151 -5.64 -8.42 3.26
CA ALA A 151 -4.48 -9.09 2.69
C ALA A 151 -3.83 -8.33 1.52
N LEU A 152 -4.65 -7.68 0.67
CA LEU A 152 -4.15 -6.84 -0.42
C LEU A 152 -3.52 -5.55 0.09
N GLU A 153 -4.10 -4.91 1.11
CA GLU A 153 -3.54 -3.72 1.76
C GLU A 153 -2.18 -4.04 2.40
N GLU A 154 -2.06 -5.18 3.08
CA GLU A 154 -0.77 -5.64 3.62
C GLU A 154 0.25 -5.85 2.49
N LYS A 155 -0.14 -6.52 1.41
CA LYS A 155 0.74 -6.75 0.26
C LYS A 155 1.18 -5.45 -0.42
N ILE A 156 0.29 -4.47 -0.53
CA ILE A 156 0.63 -3.13 -1.04
C ILE A 156 1.67 -2.47 -0.14
N SER A 157 1.49 -2.53 1.19
CA SER A 157 2.44 -1.98 2.16
C SER A 157 3.82 -2.67 2.08
N GLN A 158 3.84 -4.00 1.91
CA GLN A 158 5.10 -4.74 1.74
C GLN A 158 5.81 -4.38 0.44
N LEU A 159 5.08 -4.25 -0.67
CA LEU A 159 5.65 -3.89 -1.96
C LEU A 159 6.15 -2.44 -1.99
N SER A 160 5.42 -1.50 -1.38
CA SER A 160 5.85 -0.11 -1.29
C SER A 160 7.13 0.04 -0.48
N ALA A 161 7.28 -0.70 0.63
CA ALA A 161 8.51 -0.76 1.40
C ALA A 161 9.70 -1.29 0.57
N LYS A 162 9.50 -2.37 -0.19
CA LYS A 162 10.55 -2.92 -1.09
C LYS A 162 10.94 -1.94 -2.21
N ILE A 163 9.98 -1.22 -2.77
CA ILE A 163 10.25 -0.19 -3.78
C ILE A 163 11.08 0.94 -3.16
N ALA A 164 10.75 1.39 -1.94
CA ALA A 164 11.49 2.42 -1.24
C ALA A 164 12.94 2.00 -0.98
N GLU A 165 13.16 0.78 -0.48
CA GLU A 165 14.50 0.22 -0.25
C GLU A 165 15.32 0.13 -1.54
N CYS A 166 14.71 -0.35 -2.63
CA CYS A 166 15.39 -0.43 -3.93
C CYS A 166 15.78 0.96 -4.46
N ASN A 167 14.88 1.95 -4.33
CA ASN A 167 15.17 3.32 -4.73
C ASN A 167 16.30 3.92 -3.89
N GLU A 168 16.30 3.71 -2.58
CA GLU A 168 17.38 4.17 -1.70
C GLU A 168 18.74 3.55 -2.07
N SER A 169 18.80 2.24 -2.36
CA SER A 169 20.03 1.59 -2.84
C SER A 169 20.50 2.19 -4.17
N ARG A 170 19.57 2.41 -5.11
CA ARG A 170 19.88 3.02 -6.40
C ARG A 170 20.40 4.44 -6.25
N GLU A 171 19.83 5.25 -5.37
CA GLU A 171 20.31 6.61 -5.09
C GLU A 171 21.73 6.59 -4.50
N LYS A 172 22.03 5.65 -3.60
CA LYS A 172 23.38 5.45 -3.06
C LYS A 172 24.38 5.01 -4.12
N GLU A 173 23.99 4.15 -5.05
CA GLU A 173 24.87 3.61 -6.11
C GLU A 173 25.09 4.60 -7.28
N THR A 174 24.11 5.45 -7.56
CA THR A 174 24.13 6.44 -8.66
C THR A 174 25.44 7.27 -8.73
N PRO A 175 25.95 7.88 -7.65
CA PRO A 175 27.18 8.67 -7.72
C PRO A 175 28.40 7.81 -8.09
N PHE A 176 28.51 6.59 -7.58
CA PHE A 176 29.62 5.69 -7.90
C PHE A 176 29.61 5.28 -9.38
N VAL A 177 28.43 4.95 -9.91
CA VAL A 177 28.26 4.65 -11.33
C VAL A 177 28.62 5.85 -12.20
N GLN A 178 28.17 7.06 -11.83
CA GLN A 178 28.52 8.29 -12.55
C GLN A 178 30.02 8.60 -12.53
N GLU A 179 30.69 8.37 -11.41
CA GLU A 179 32.13 8.53 -11.27
C GLU A 179 32.88 7.56 -12.20
N GLU A 180 32.53 6.27 -12.17
CA GLU A 180 33.20 5.29 -13.04
C GLU A 180 32.91 5.50 -14.51
N ASP A 181 31.68 5.89 -14.86
CA ASP A 181 31.36 6.29 -16.23
C ASP A 181 32.20 7.51 -16.68
N ALA A 182 32.46 8.46 -15.79
CA ALA A 182 33.33 9.60 -16.09
C ALA A 182 34.79 9.17 -16.28
N LYS A 183 35.32 8.28 -15.44
CA LYS A 183 36.67 7.71 -15.60
C LYS A 183 36.80 6.93 -16.90
N VAL A 184 35.82 6.09 -17.22
CA VAL A 184 35.79 5.32 -18.48
C VAL A 184 35.77 6.26 -19.69
N ARG A 185 34.96 7.32 -19.67
CA ARG A 185 34.97 8.34 -20.74
C ARG A 185 36.32 9.02 -20.88
N GLY A 186 36.93 9.43 -19.77
CA GLY A 186 38.26 10.06 -19.75
C GLY A 186 39.34 9.15 -20.33
N LEU A 187 39.36 7.88 -19.92
CA LEU A 187 40.31 6.88 -20.43
C LEU A 187 40.12 6.63 -21.94
N LYS A 188 38.88 6.52 -22.42
CA LYS A 188 38.59 6.39 -23.85
C LYS A 188 39.12 7.59 -24.66
N GLN A 189 38.95 8.80 -24.14
CA GLN A 189 39.47 10.01 -24.78
C GLN A 189 41.01 10.03 -24.77
N ALA A 190 41.65 9.64 -23.67
CA ALA A 190 43.11 9.55 -23.57
C ALA A 190 43.68 8.52 -24.56
N ILE A 191 43.07 7.33 -24.66
CA ILE A 191 43.45 6.30 -25.64
C ILE A 191 43.36 6.85 -27.07
N SER A 192 42.26 7.52 -27.40
CA SER A 192 42.10 8.14 -28.72
C SER A 192 43.18 9.20 -28.99
N GLY A 193 43.51 10.03 -28.00
CA GLY A 193 44.55 11.05 -28.11
C GLY A 193 45.94 10.45 -28.31
N LEU A 194 46.29 9.43 -27.51
CA LEU A 194 47.57 8.71 -27.62
C LEU A 194 47.70 7.98 -28.97
N ASN A 195 46.64 7.36 -29.45
CA ASN A 195 46.64 6.73 -30.77
C ASN A 195 46.91 7.74 -31.90
N ASN A 196 46.27 8.91 -31.85
CA ASN A 196 46.53 9.98 -32.82
C ASN A 196 47.97 10.49 -32.74
N HIS A 197 48.50 10.70 -31.52
CA HIS A 197 49.88 11.12 -31.34
C HIS A 197 50.88 10.08 -31.86
N GLN A 198 50.62 8.79 -31.59
CA GLN A 198 51.43 7.69 -32.11
C GLN A 198 51.43 7.66 -33.64
N LEU A 199 50.30 7.92 -34.30
CA LEU A 199 50.22 8.01 -35.77
C LEU A 199 51.06 9.17 -36.31
N THR A 200 50.99 10.35 -35.69
CA THR A 200 51.80 11.51 -36.06
C THR A 200 53.29 11.21 -35.93
N LEU A 201 53.75 10.70 -34.79
CA LEU A 201 55.15 10.34 -34.56
C LEU A 201 55.66 9.29 -35.55
N LYS A 202 54.83 8.29 -35.91
CA LYS A 202 55.19 7.33 -36.95
C LYS A 202 55.41 7.99 -38.30
N SER A 203 54.55 8.95 -38.67
CA SER A 203 54.70 9.70 -39.93
C SER A 203 55.95 10.59 -39.93
N GLU A 204 56.27 11.24 -38.81
CA GLU A 204 57.47 12.06 -38.66
C GLU A 204 58.74 11.21 -38.69
N THR A 205 58.74 10.07 -38.02
CA THR A 205 59.85 9.12 -38.04
C THR A 205 60.12 8.64 -39.46
N LYS A 206 59.07 8.36 -40.25
CA LYS A 206 59.21 7.99 -41.67
C LYS A 206 59.84 9.11 -42.48
N LYS A 207 59.35 10.35 -42.35
CA LYS A 207 59.92 11.53 -43.03
C LYS A 207 61.38 11.77 -42.65
N MET A 208 61.74 11.62 -41.37
CA MET A 208 63.12 11.78 -40.92
C MET A 208 64.05 10.69 -41.50
N LYS A 209 63.57 9.45 -41.63
CA LYS A 209 64.31 8.38 -42.31
C LYS A 209 64.52 8.67 -43.79
N GLU A 210 63.48 9.17 -44.49
CA GLU A 210 63.59 9.57 -45.89
C GLU A 210 64.61 10.70 -46.07
N LYS A 211 64.58 11.73 -45.22
CA LYS A 211 65.58 12.82 -45.24
C LYS A 211 67.00 12.34 -44.93
N ALA A 212 67.16 11.40 -43.99
CA ALA A 212 68.46 10.82 -43.69
C ALA A 212 69.05 10.11 -44.91
N HIS A 213 68.23 9.32 -45.61
CA HIS A 213 68.62 8.65 -46.84
C HIS A 213 69.00 9.65 -47.95
N GLU A 214 68.21 10.72 -48.12
CA GLU A 214 68.51 11.78 -49.10
C GLU A 214 69.84 12.49 -48.80
N LEU A 215 70.12 12.78 -47.53
CA LEU A 215 71.39 13.36 -47.11
C LEU A 215 72.56 12.40 -47.33
N ASP A 216 72.40 11.11 -47.06
CA ASP A 216 73.43 10.10 -47.32
C ASP A 216 73.75 9.97 -48.82
N GLU A 217 72.74 10.06 -49.69
CA GLU A 217 72.91 10.12 -51.15
C GLU A 217 73.65 11.40 -51.58
N GLN A 218 73.29 12.56 -51.01
CA GLN A 218 73.97 13.83 -51.29
C GLN A 218 75.44 13.81 -50.84
N ILE A 219 75.73 13.23 -49.67
CA ILE A 219 77.10 13.03 -49.18
C ILE A 219 77.87 12.15 -50.15
N SER A 220 77.31 11.01 -50.55
CA SER A 220 77.95 10.09 -51.48
C SER A 220 78.25 10.75 -52.84
N SER A 221 77.32 11.57 -53.34
CA SER A 221 77.52 12.35 -54.57
C SER A 221 78.59 13.43 -54.42
N ALA A 222 78.62 14.13 -53.28
CA ALA A 222 79.62 15.15 -52.99
C ALA A 222 81.02 14.55 -52.85
N ASP A 223 81.14 13.39 -52.20
CA ASP A 223 82.38 12.63 -52.09
C ASP A 223 82.88 12.20 -53.46
N PHE A 224 81.99 11.71 -54.33
CA PHE A 224 82.34 11.36 -55.71
C PHE A 224 82.86 12.58 -56.49
N ALA A 225 82.15 13.71 -56.45
CA ALA A 225 82.55 14.94 -57.11
C ALA A 225 83.88 15.50 -56.57
N LEU A 226 84.10 15.38 -55.26
CA LEU A 226 85.36 15.77 -54.62
C LEU A 226 86.53 14.89 -55.09
N LEU A 227 86.30 13.59 -55.25
CA LEU A 227 87.29 12.65 -55.74
C LEU A 227 87.62 12.89 -57.23
N GLU A 228 86.60 13.19 -58.04
CA GLU A 228 86.76 13.57 -59.45
C GLU A 228 87.53 14.90 -59.58
N SER A 229 87.14 15.93 -58.82
CA SER A 229 87.85 17.20 -58.78
C SER A 229 89.31 17.04 -58.31
N ALA A 230 89.56 16.19 -57.31
CA ALA A 230 90.92 15.88 -56.85
C ALA A 230 91.75 15.20 -57.95
N ARG A 231 91.15 14.27 -58.70
CA ARG A 231 91.78 13.62 -59.86
C ARG A 231 92.10 14.63 -60.96
N GLU A 232 91.12 15.45 -61.37
CA GLU A 232 91.33 16.50 -62.38
C GLU A 232 92.42 17.48 -61.94
N ASN A 233 92.45 17.85 -60.66
CA ASN A 233 93.50 18.70 -60.10
C ASN A 233 94.88 18.02 -60.22
N ALA A 234 94.97 16.73 -59.91
CA ALA A 234 96.20 15.96 -60.09
C ALA A 234 96.63 15.86 -61.56
N GLU A 235 95.69 15.62 -62.48
CA GLU A 235 95.94 15.59 -63.92
C GLU A 235 96.41 16.95 -64.45
N LEU A 236 95.75 18.05 -64.07
CA LEU A 236 96.16 19.40 -64.44
C LEU A 236 97.54 19.72 -63.87
N ARG A 237 97.82 19.36 -62.61
CA ARG A 237 99.16 19.48 -62.01
C ARG A 237 100.22 18.69 -62.76
N SER A 238 99.88 17.55 -63.35
CA SER A 238 100.81 16.77 -64.18
C SER A 238 101.13 17.44 -65.53
N LYS A 239 100.21 18.26 -66.05
CA LYS A 239 100.40 19.05 -67.29
C LYS A 239 101.16 20.35 -67.06
N ILE A 240 101.38 20.77 -65.82
CA ILE A 240 102.21 21.92 -65.47
C ILE A 240 103.67 21.50 -65.55
N VAL A 241 104.44 22.16 -66.42
CA VAL A 241 105.90 22.00 -66.50
C VAL A 241 106.52 22.47 -65.18
N GLN A 242 106.94 21.53 -64.33
CA GLN A 242 107.48 21.83 -63.01
C GLN A 242 108.88 22.49 -63.04
N SER A 243 109.55 22.52 -64.19
CA SER A 243 110.83 23.21 -64.36
C SER A 243 111.03 23.58 -65.85
N PRO A 244 110.63 24.79 -66.27
CA PRO A 244 110.81 25.27 -67.65
C PRO A 244 112.28 25.26 -68.08
N ASP A 245 113.20 25.51 -67.15
CA ASP A 245 114.65 25.56 -67.37
C ASP A 245 115.28 24.25 -67.86
N LYS A 246 114.59 23.10 -67.69
CA LYS A 246 115.08 21.80 -68.17
C LYS A 246 114.67 21.50 -69.62
N LEU A 247 113.56 22.05 -70.10
CA LEU A 247 113.10 21.86 -71.50
C LEU A 247 113.89 22.72 -72.48
N GLN A 248 114.32 23.92 -72.06
CA GLN A 248 115.08 24.84 -72.91
C GLN A 248 116.50 24.33 -73.22
N ARG A 249 117.05 23.43 -72.40
CA ARG A 249 118.38 22.80 -72.59
C ARG A 249 118.38 21.56 -73.49
N ALA A 250 117.23 21.08 -73.95
CA ALA A 250 117.12 19.93 -74.85
C ALA A 250 116.89 20.33 -76.33
N LEU A 251 116.85 21.63 -76.62
CA LEU A 251 116.59 22.21 -77.95
C LEU A 251 117.79 23.02 -78.50
N GLU A 252 118.94 22.97 -77.82
CA GLU A 252 120.27 23.40 -78.30
C GLU A 252 121.22 22.19 -78.28
#